data_AF-A0AAV3Z1A8-F1
#
_entry.id   AF-A0AAV3Z1A8-F1
#
_cell.length_a   1.000
_cell.length_b   1.000
_cell.length_c   1.000
_cell.angle_alpha   90.00
_cell.angle_beta   90.00
_cell.angle_gamma   90.00
#
_symmetry.space_group_name_H-M   'P 1'
#
loop_
_entity.id
_entity.type
_entity.pdbx_description
1 polymer ?
#
loop_
_entity_poly.entity_id
_entity_poly.type
_entity_poly.pdbx_seq_one_letter_code
_entity_poly.pdbx_strand_id
1 'polypeptide(L)'
;MDVLMLREVLASQAFLQKNGLGRKNAADNLLQLPVFPPMLTARRECTNLLVCQFKKDRLTNEKSSGIEEVTEKSILLEELLSLEEEGERKAMEGLSRTDPSPSTSNDIDTGDSSSSFRSTPSPDGLNKKRKPEENMYAFLEEKEKQRRREKEEELALRRMELELQREQQEEGMKARREAEEFVREKRRAFLQMMHMFMGKNSK
;
A
#
# COMPACT_ATOMS: atom_id res chain seq x y z
N MET A 1 5.65 22.15 -6.15
CA MET A 1 6.81 21.91 -5.26
C MET A 1 6.77 20.48 -4.71
N ASP A 2 5.64 20.06 -4.12
CA ASP A 2 5.45 18.71 -3.56
C ASP A 2 5.78 17.57 -4.54
N VAL A 3 5.26 17.63 -5.77
CA VAL A 3 5.50 16.60 -6.80
C VAL A 3 6.98 16.44 -7.12
N LEU A 4 7.71 17.54 -7.28
CA LEU A 4 9.15 17.52 -7.50
C LEU A 4 9.89 16.93 -6.30
N MET A 5 9.52 17.33 -5.09
CA MET A 5 10.09 16.77 -3.87
C MET A 5 9.89 15.25 -3.78
N LEU A 6 8.68 14.77 -4.08
CA LEU A 6 8.34 13.35 -4.06
C LEU A 6 9.13 12.56 -5.11
N ARG A 7 9.24 13.07 -6.34
CA ARG A 7 10.07 12.45 -7.40
C ARG A 7 11.53 12.31 -6.97
N GLU A 8 12.12 13.34 -6.36
CA GLU A 8 13.50 13.30 -5.89
C GLU A 8 13.68 12.32 -4.72
N VAL A 9 12.72 12.26 -3.79
CA VAL A 9 12.71 11.28 -2.70
C VAL A 9 12.67 9.86 -3.24
N LEU A 10 11.82 9.58 -4.23
CA LEU A 10 11.71 8.28 -4.89
C LEU A 10 13.00 7.91 -5.64
N ALA A 11 13.54 8.83 -6.43
CA ALA A 11 14.79 8.64 -7.17
C ALA A 11 15.97 8.32 -6.25
N SER A 12 15.96 8.85 -5.03
CA SER A 12 17.03 8.62 -4.05
C SER A 12 17.06 7.19 -3.48
N GLN A 13 15.99 6.41 -3.66
CA GLN A 13 15.84 5.04 -3.14
C GLN A 13 16.20 4.86 -1.66
N ALA A 14 16.10 5.94 -0.88
CA ALA A 14 16.59 6.00 0.49
C ALA A 14 15.95 4.93 1.40
N PHE A 15 14.72 4.50 1.09
CA PHE A 15 13.96 3.51 1.84
C PHE A 15 14.42 2.07 1.63
N LEU A 16 15.16 1.78 0.56
CA LEU A 16 15.68 0.42 0.31
C LEU A 16 16.95 0.10 1.10
N GLN A 17 17.47 1.07 1.87
CA GLN A 17 18.65 0.89 2.70
C GLN A 17 18.30 0.14 4.00
N LYS A 18 19.14 -0.82 4.39
CA LYS A 18 18.92 -1.74 5.53
C LYS A 18 18.90 -1.10 6.93
N ASN A 19 19.01 0.22 7.03
CA ASN A 19 19.25 0.93 8.28
C ASN A 19 17.98 1.52 8.93
N GLY A 20 16.80 1.38 8.31
CA GLY A 20 15.56 1.97 8.83
C GLY A 20 15.58 3.51 8.89
N LEU A 21 16.59 4.13 8.28
CA LEU A 21 16.80 5.58 8.26
C LEU A 21 16.32 6.21 6.95
N GLY A 22 15.48 5.51 6.18
CA GLY A 22 15.08 5.92 4.83
C GLY A 22 14.54 7.35 4.75
N ARG A 23 13.72 7.78 5.70
CA ARG A 23 13.21 9.16 5.76
C ARG A 23 14.28 10.20 6.04
N LYS A 24 15.25 9.87 6.89
CA LYS A 24 16.38 10.77 7.19
C LYS A 24 17.26 10.90 5.96
N ASN A 25 17.62 9.77 5.34
CA ASN A 25 18.49 9.73 4.17
C ASN A 25 17.82 10.41 2.97
N ALA A 26 16.50 10.26 2.79
CA ALA A 26 15.74 11.01 1.80
C ALA A 26 15.84 12.53 2.02
N ALA A 27 15.66 12.99 3.27
CA ALA A 27 15.76 14.41 3.59
C ALA A 27 17.19 14.95 3.41
N ASP A 28 18.20 14.15 3.76
CA ASP A 28 19.62 14.47 3.56
C ASP A 28 19.97 14.57 2.07
N ASN A 29 19.44 13.68 1.23
CA ASN A 29 19.64 13.72 -0.22
C ASN A 29 18.98 14.94 -0.86
N LEU A 30 17.77 15.28 -0.40
CA LEU A 30 17.13 16.50 -0.86
C LEU A 30 18.02 17.71 -0.57
N LEU A 31 18.68 17.80 0.61
CA LEU A 31 19.48 18.98 0.99
C LEU A 31 20.57 19.35 -0.01
N GLN A 32 21.07 18.35 -0.73
CA GLN A 32 22.12 18.52 -1.74
C GLN A 32 21.59 19.20 -3.01
N LEU A 33 20.27 19.27 -3.18
CA LEU A 33 19.63 19.87 -4.34
C LEU A 33 19.35 21.36 -4.11
N PRO A 34 19.81 22.24 -5.03
CA PRO A 34 19.68 23.70 -4.89
C PRO A 34 18.24 24.20 -5.03
N VAL A 35 17.34 23.36 -5.54
CA VAL A 35 15.93 23.68 -5.80
C VAL A 35 15.12 23.77 -4.49
N PHE A 36 15.63 23.22 -3.39
CA PHE A 36 14.89 23.10 -2.13
C PHE A 36 15.53 23.93 -0.99
N PRO A 37 14.76 24.44 -0.01
CA PRO A 37 15.29 25.26 1.09
C PRO A 37 16.20 24.44 2.03
N PRO A 38 17.35 24.95 2.51
CA PRO A 38 18.41 24.14 3.16
C PRO A 38 18.08 23.56 4.56
N MET A 39 16.83 23.60 5.02
CA MET A 39 16.44 23.12 6.34
C MET A 39 16.02 21.64 6.32
N LEU A 40 16.79 20.78 7.00
CA LEU A 40 16.55 19.33 7.07
C LEU A 40 15.23 18.98 7.76
N THR A 41 15.00 19.59 8.93
CA THR A 41 13.81 19.37 9.77
C THR A 41 12.55 19.71 9.00
N ALA A 42 12.54 20.86 8.34
CA ALA A 42 11.43 21.29 7.50
C ALA A 42 11.12 20.27 6.39
N ARG A 43 12.13 19.71 5.71
CA ARG A 43 11.92 18.73 4.62
C ARG A 43 11.37 17.40 5.12
N ARG A 44 11.93 16.89 6.22
CA ARG A 44 11.44 15.67 6.85
C ARG A 44 9.98 15.84 7.29
N GLU A 45 9.67 16.97 7.91
CA GLU A 45 8.31 17.31 8.33
C GLU A 45 7.36 17.47 7.15
N CYS A 46 7.77 18.16 6.08
CA CYS A 46 6.97 18.30 4.86
C CYS A 46 6.60 16.94 4.24
N THR A 47 7.58 16.06 4.01
CA THR A 47 7.30 14.73 3.45
C THR A 47 6.42 13.89 4.38
N ASN A 48 6.66 13.96 5.71
CA ASN A 48 5.82 13.28 6.68
C ASN A 48 4.37 13.78 6.68
N LEU A 49 4.17 15.10 6.62
CA LEU A 49 2.84 15.71 6.59
C LEU A 49 2.09 15.30 5.33
N LEU A 50 2.75 15.29 4.16
CA LEU A 50 2.15 14.82 2.91
C LEU A 50 1.68 13.37 3.00
N VAL A 51 2.53 12.48 3.53
CA VAL A 51 2.17 11.07 3.73
C VAL A 51 1.04 10.91 4.76
N CYS A 52 1.11 11.61 5.88
CA CYS A 52 0.08 11.54 6.92
C CYS A 52 -1.28 12.06 6.43
N GLN A 53 -1.27 13.13 5.63
CA GLN A 53 -2.49 13.69 5.05
C GLN A 53 -3.08 12.72 4.03
N PHE A 54 -2.26 12.18 3.12
CA PHE A 54 -2.70 11.19 2.14
C PHE A 54 -3.31 9.93 2.77
N LYS A 55 -2.69 9.40 3.84
CA LYS A 55 -3.25 8.25 4.58
C LYS A 55 -4.62 8.58 5.19
N LYS A 56 -4.82 9.80 5.69
CA LYS A 56 -6.11 10.25 6.23
C LYS A 56 -7.15 10.41 5.13
N ASP A 57 -6.77 11.05 4.02
CA ASP A 57 -7.65 11.30 2.88
C ASP A 57 -8.12 9.97 2.26
N ARG A 58 -7.22 8.98 2.13
CA ARG A 58 -7.56 7.62 1.68
C ARG A 58 -8.57 6.94 2.61
N LEU A 59 -8.37 7.00 3.93
CA LEU A 59 -9.31 6.42 4.91
C LEU A 59 -10.68 7.10 4.90
N THR A 60 -10.75 8.38 4.50
CA THR A 60 -12.02 9.07 4.31
C THR A 60 -12.68 8.70 2.98
N ASN A 61 -11.90 8.59 1.90
CA ASN A 61 -12.37 8.23 0.56
C ASN A 61 -12.80 6.77 0.46
N GLU A 62 -12.18 5.84 1.19
CA GLU A 62 -12.65 4.44 1.25
C GLU A 62 -14.05 4.34 1.92
N LYS A 63 -14.41 5.31 2.77
CA LYS A 63 -15.69 5.33 3.51
C LYS A 63 -16.81 6.05 2.76
N SER A 64 -16.47 7.02 1.92
CA SER A 64 -17.39 7.70 1.02
C SER A 64 -17.11 7.19 -0.38
N SER A 65 -17.97 6.37 -0.98
CA SER A 65 -17.83 5.70 -2.29
C SER A 65 -17.60 6.60 -3.53
N GLY A 66 -16.84 7.69 -3.38
CA GLY A 66 -16.51 8.67 -4.38
C GLY A 66 -15.34 8.19 -5.21
N ILE A 67 -15.39 8.54 -6.49
CA ILE A 67 -14.33 8.33 -7.45
C ILE A 67 -13.13 9.17 -7.00
N GLU A 68 -12.03 8.53 -6.66
CA GLU A 68 -10.78 9.23 -6.36
C GLU A 68 -10.22 9.84 -7.66
N GLU A 69 -9.99 11.15 -7.66
CA GLU A 69 -9.16 11.77 -8.69
C GLU A 69 -7.72 11.28 -8.51
N VAL A 70 -7.31 10.37 -9.38
CA VAL A 70 -5.92 9.92 -9.46
C VAL A 70 -5.08 11.08 -9.98
N THR A 71 -4.37 11.74 -9.06
CA THR A 71 -3.46 12.83 -9.37
C THR A 71 -2.03 12.30 -9.41
N GLU A 72 -1.14 12.99 -10.12
CA GLU A 72 0.28 12.62 -10.12
C GLU A 72 0.86 12.56 -8.70
N LYS A 73 0.40 13.45 -7.82
CA LYS A 73 0.78 13.47 -6.41
C LYS A 73 0.33 12.21 -5.67
N SER A 74 -0.87 11.69 -5.92
CA SER A 74 -1.35 10.46 -5.26
C SER A 74 -0.58 9.24 -5.73
N ILE A 75 -0.29 9.13 -7.04
CA ILE A 75 0.54 8.05 -7.60
C ILE A 75 1.93 8.01 -6.93
N LEU A 76 2.59 9.17 -6.85
CA LEU A 76 3.93 9.24 -6.24
C LEU A 76 3.93 8.93 -4.74
N LEU A 77 2.83 9.25 -4.04
CA LEU A 77 2.68 8.92 -2.62
C LEU A 77 2.41 7.43 -2.39
N GLU A 78 1.65 6.78 -3.28
CA GLU A 78 1.46 5.32 -3.27
C GLU A 78 2.75 4.56 -3.54
N GLU A 79 3.54 5.03 -4.52
CA GLU A 79 4.84 4.45 -4.82
C GLU A 79 5.80 4.61 -3.62
N LEU A 80 5.78 5.78 -2.97
CA LEU A 80 6.59 6.05 -1.80
C LEU A 80 6.25 5.13 -0.63
N LEU A 81 4.96 4.91 -0.38
CA LEU A 81 4.47 3.98 0.64
C LEU A 81 4.87 2.54 0.33
N SER A 82 4.75 2.13 -0.94
CA SER A 82 5.15 0.80 -1.38
C SER A 82 6.65 0.54 -1.15
N LEU A 83 7.50 1.53 -1.42
CA LEU A 83 8.94 1.45 -1.17
C LEU A 83 9.30 1.46 0.32
N GLU A 84 8.54 2.21 1.14
CA GLU A 84 8.69 2.19 2.60
C GLU A 84 8.37 0.79 3.16
N GLU A 85 7.26 0.20 2.75
CA GLU A 85 6.86 -1.16 3.15
C GLU A 85 7.84 -2.23 2.65
N GLU A 86 8.36 -2.09 1.42
CA GLU A 86 9.38 -3.00 0.90
C GLU A 86 10.70 -2.88 1.68
N GLY A 87 11.10 -1.64 2.03
CA GLY A 87 12.25 -1.37 2.88
C GLY A 87 12.12 -2.00 4.27
N GLU A 88 10.95 -1.84 4.90
CA GLU A 88 10.64 -2.45 6.20
C GLU A 88 10.64 -3.98 6.11
N ARG A 89 10.06 -4.57 5.06
CA ARG A 89 10.05 -6.01 4.82
C ARG A 89 11.46 -6.57 4.67
N LYS A 90 12.29 -5.93 3.85
CA LYS A 90 13.71 -6.30 3.66
C LYS A 90 14.52 -6.16 4.95
N ALA A 91 14.22 -5.15 5.77
CA ALA A 91 14.85 -4.99 7.07
C ALA A 91 14.47 -6.12 8.04
N MET A 92 13.20 -6.55 8.07
CA MET A 92 12.75 -7.69 8.88
C MET A 92 13.33 -9.03 8.40
N GLU A 93 13.38 -9.27 7.09
CA GLU A 93 13.99 -10.49 6.51
C GLU A 93 15.51 -10.56 6.76
N GLY A 94 16.19 -9.41 6.84
CA GLY A 94 17.61 -9.33 7.18
C GLY A 94 17.91 -9.67 8.64
N LEU A 95 16.93 -9.56 9.54
CA LEU A 95 17.05 -9.87 10.97
C LEU A 95 16.69 -11.33 11.30
N SER A 96 16.00 -12.05 10.40
CA SER A 96 15.60 -13.45 10.63
C SER A 96 16.67 -14.49 10.23
N ARG A 97 17.85 -14.05 9.80
CA ARG A 97 19.03 -14.89 9.54
C ARG A 97 20.18 -14.49 10.46
N THR A 98 20.01 -14.70 11.76
CA THR A 98 21.12 -14.75 12.71
C THR A 98 21.18 -16.14 13.30
N ASP A 99 22.27 -16.84 13.00
CA ASP A 99 22.69 -18.08 13.62
C ASP A 99 22.64 -17.95 15.16
N PRO A 100 22.22 -19.00 15.90
CA PRO A 100 22.30 -19.00 17.35
C PRO A 100 23.77 -19.21 17.75
N SER A 101 24.48 -18.14 18.08
CA SER A 101 25.71 -18.23 18.85
C SER A 101 25.43 -17.89 20.32
N PRO A 102 25.92 -18.71 21.27
CA PRO A 102 25.66 -18.56 22.70
C PRO A 102 26.64 -17.57 23.35
N SER A 103 26.42 -17.32 24.67
CA SER A 103 27.26 -16.59 25.64
C SER A 103 27.25 -15.05 25.50
N THR A 104 27.21 -14.24 26.56
CA THR A 104 27.61 -14.43 27.97
C THR A 104 26.98 -13.34 28.85
N SER A 105 26.72 -13.72 30.10
CA SER A 105 26.45 -12.90 31.28
C SER A 105 27.26 -11.60 31.40
N ASN A 106 26.64 -10.56 31.96
CA ASN A 106 27.30 -9.68 32.93
C ASN A 106 26.25 -9.09 33.89
N ASP A 107 26.29 -9.60 35.12
CA ASP A 107 25.80 -8.96 36.33
C ASP A 107 26.54 -7.64 36.56
N ILE A 108 25.81 -6.54 36.82
CA ILE A 108 26.33 -5.37 37.55
C ILE A 108 25.21 -4.86 38.48
N ASP A 109 25.29 -5.38 39.70
CA ASP A 109 25.33 -4.71 41.00
C ASP A 109 24.66 -3.35 41.28
N THR A 110 24.04 -3.36 42.46
CA THR A 110 23.66 -2.34 43.46
C THR A 110 23.84 -0.83 43.21
N GLY A 111 22.79 -0.09 43.59
CA GLY A 111 22.83 1.37 43.79
C GLY A 111 21.62 1.88 44.57
N ASP A 112 21.69 1.74 45.90
CA ASP A 112 20.75 2.29 46.89
C ASP A 112 20.74 3.83 46.87
N SER A 113 19.54 4.42 46.98
CA SER A 113 19.35 5.80 47.43
C SER A 113 17.91 6.00 47.90
N SER A 114 17.78 5.92 49.21
CA SER A 114 16.63 6.34 50.00
C SER A 114 16.34 7.85 49.88
N SER A 115 15.07 8.25 49.85
CA SER A 115 14.46 9.00 50.97
C SER A 115 13.02 9.50 50.69
N SER A 116 12.23 9.34 51.75
CA SER A 116 11.17 10.21 52.24
C SER A 116 9.77 10.23 51.59
N PHE A 117 8.93 9.39 52.18
CA PHE A 117 7.50 9.54 52.45
C PHE A 117 6.97 10.99 52.61
N ARG A 118 5.83 11.28 51.96
CA ARG A 118 4.71 12.03 52.51
C ARG A 118 3.40 11.37 52.04
N SER A 119 2.66 10.79 52.98
CA SER A 119 1.35 10.20 52.77
C SER A 119 0.25 11.19 53.17
N THR A 120 -0.79 11.30 52.34
CA THR A 120 -2.17 11.59 52.78
C THR A 120 -3.18 10.95 51.78
N PRO A 121 -4.42 10.63 52.21
CA PRO A 121 -5.09 9.37 51.83
C PRO A 121 -6.27 9.47 50.82
N SER A 122 -6.57 8.29 50.24
CA SER A 122 -7.76 7.71 49.52
C SER A 122 -9.16 8.37 49.63
N PRO A 123 -10.18 8.05 48.77
CA PRO A 123 -10.46 6.70 48.22
C PRO A 123 -11.08 6.57 46.80
N ASP A 124 -11.24 5.30 46.39
CA ASP A 124 -12.20 4.71 45.44
C ASP A 124 -11.99 4.83 43.93
N GLY A 125 -11.32 3.78 43.41
CA GLY A 125 -11.43 3.34 42.03
C GLY A 125 -10.83 1.94 41.92
N LEU A 126 -11.65 0.90 42.15
CA LEU A 126 -11.31 -0.50 41.93
C LEU A 126 -11.05 -0.79 40.44
N ASN A 127 -9.94 -0.31 39.90
CA ASN A 127 -9.41 -0.81 38.64
C ASN A 127 -8.58 -2.05 38.95
N LYS A 128 -9.22 -3.22 38.81
CA LYS A 128 -8.52 -4.50 38.72
C LYS A 128 -7.48 -4.38 37.61
N LYS A 129 -6.22 -4.18 37.99
CA LYS A 129 -5.08 -4.27 37.07
C LYS A 129 -5.05 -5.69 36.53
N ARG A 130 -5.60 -5.89 35.32
CA ARG A 130 -5.44 -7.16 34.58
C ARG A 130 -3.95 -7.39 34.38
N LYS A 131 -3.51 -8.63 34.57
CA LYS A 131 -2.10 -8.99 34.51
C LYS A 131 -1.58 -8.70 33.10
N PRO A 132 -0.38 -8.10 32.95
CA PRO A 132 0.14 -7.69 31.64
C PRO A 132 0.24 -8.84 30.62
N GLU A 133 0.36 -10.09 31.08
CA GLU A 133 0.45 -11.28 30.23
C GLU A 133 -0.88 -11.63 29.53
N GLU A 134 -2.03 -11.48 30.20
CA GLU A 134 -3.35 -11.73 29.59
C GLU A 134 -3.67 -10.73 28.46
N ASN A 135 -3.11 -9.52 28.55
CA ASN A 135 -3.32 -8.48 27.55
C ASN A 135 -2.51 -8.73 26.27
N MET A 136 -1.36 -9.43 26.38
CA MET A 136 -0.53 -9.79 25.23
C MET A 136 -1.16 -10.89 24.39
N TYR A 137 -1.72 -11.93 25.02
CA TYR A 137 -2.39 -13.02 24.30
C TYR A 137 -3.63 -12.54 23.56
N ALA A 138 -4.45 -11.68 24.19
CA ALA A 138 -5.61 -11.07 23.54
C ALA A 138 -5.22 -10.26 22.29
N PHE A 139 -4.12 -9.49 22.37
CA PHE A 139 -3.61 -8.73 21.23
C PHE A 139 -3.11 -9.63 20.09
N LEU A 140 -2.41 -10.73 20.41
CA LEU A 140 -1.95 -11.69 19.40
C LEU A 140 -3.11 -12.39 18.69
N GLU A 141 -4.14 -12.79 19.44
CA GLU A 141 -5.35 -13.40 18.89
C GLU A 141 -6.12 -12.43 18.00
N GLU A 142 -6.27 -11.17 18.41
CA GLU A 142 -6.90 -10.13 17.60
C GLU A 142 -6.12 -9.87 16.32
N LYS A 143 -4.78 -9.81 16.39
CA LYS A 143 -3.91 -9.65 15.23
C LYS A 143 -3.99 -10.83 14.27
N GLU A 144 -4.09 -12.06 14.77
CA GLU A 144 -4.25 -13.24 13.91
C GLU A 144 -5.62 -13.25 13.22
N LYS A 145 -6.67 -12.88 13.96
CA LYS A 145 -8.03 -12.74 13.42
C LYS A 145 -8.10 -11.67 12.33
N GLN A 146 -7.39 -10.56 12.53
CA GLN A 146 -7.30 -9.50 11.53
C GLN A 146 -6.60 -9.97 10.26
N ARG A 147 -5.47 -10.67 10.36
CA ARG A 147 -4.81 -11.26 9.17
C ARG A 147 -5.70 -12.25 8.42
N ARG A 148 -6.54 -13.02 9.12
CA ARG A 148 -7.49 -13.94 8.46
C ARG A 148 -8.55 -13.17 7.68
N ARG A 149 -9.11 -12.10 8.25
CA ARG A 149 -10.08 -11.24 7.56
C ARG A 149 -9.47 -10.58 6.32
N GLU A 150 -8.29 -9.99 6.46
CA GLU A 150 -7.56 -9.38 5.34
C GLU A 150 -7.32 -10.39 4.22
N LYS A 151 -6.92 -11.62 4.57
CA LYS A 151 -6.72 -12.70 3.60
C LYS A 151 -8.03 -13.17 2.94
N GLU A 152 -9.13 -13.20 3.68
CA GLU A 152 -10.45 -13.53 3.13
C GLU A 152 -10.94 -12.45 2.17
N GLU A 153 -10.72 -11.17 2.49
CA GLU A 153 -11.04 -10.03 1.64
C GLU A 153 -10.18 -10.02 0.36
N GLU A 154 -8.86 -10.27 0.48
CA GLU A 154 -7.96 -10.40 -0.67
C GLU A 154 -8.41 -11.54 -1.60
N LEU A 155 -8.75 -12.71 -1.04
CA LEU A 155 -9.26 -13.84 -1.82
C LEU A 155 -10.60 -13.54 -2.49
N ALA A 156 -11.48 -12.78 -1.83
CA ALA A 156 -12.75 -12.36 -2.40
C ALA A 156 -12.53 -11.41 -3.60
N LEU A 157 -11.68 -10.39 -3.43
CA LEU A 157 -11.31 -9.47 -4.50
C LEU A 157 -10.68 -10.21 -5.69
N ARG A 158 -9.78 -11.16 -5.41
CA ARG A 158 -9.12 -11.95 -6.45
C ARG A 158 -10.10 -12.82 -7.25
N ARG A 159 -11.12 -13.38 -6.58
CA ARG A 159 -12.20 -14.12 -7.26
C ARG A 159 -13.02 -13.22 -8.16
N MET A 160 -13.39 -12.03 -7.68
CA MET A 160 -14.14 -11.05 -8.45
C MET A 160 -13.36 -10.55 -9.68
N GLU A 161 -12.06 -10.30 -9.53
CA GLU A 161 -11.19 -9.92 -10.65
C GLU A 161 -11.10 -11.01 -11.72
N LEU A 162 -10.98 -12.28 -11.31
CA LEU A 162 -10.96 -13.42 -12.23
C LEU A 162 -12.30 -13.62 -12.95
N GLU A 163 -13.41 -13.35 -12.28
CA GLU A 163 -14.75 -13.41 -12.88
C GLU A 163 -14.92 -12.30 -13.92
N LEU A 164 -14.54 -11.07 -13.60
CA LEU A 164 -14.56 -9.95 -14.54
C LEU A 164 -13.67 -10.21 -15.77
N GLN A 165 -12.48 -10.80 -15.58
CA GLN A 165 -11.62 -11.17 -16.70
C GLN A 165 -12.26 -12.22 -17.61
N ARG A 166 -13.00 -13.19 -17.05
CA ARG A 166 -13.74 -14.18 -17.85
C ARG A 166 -14.85 -13.54 -18.64
N GLU A 167 -15.62 -12.65 -18.01
CA GLU A 167 -16.71 -11.92 -18.66
C GLU A 167 -16.18 -11.08 -19.82
N GLN A 168 -15.09 -10.33 -19.62
CA GLN A 168 -14.45 -9.55 -20.70
C GLN A 168 -13.95 -10.42 -21.85
N GLN A 169 -13.40 -11.60 -21.56
CA GLN A 169 -12.99 -12.54 -22.61
C GLN A 169 -14.19 -13.10 -23.37
N GLU A 170 -15.27 -13.43 -22.67
CA GLU A 170 -16.50 -13.94 -23.29
C GLU A 170 -17.17 -12.88 -24.17
N GLU A 171 -17.29 -11.65 -23.67
CA GLU A 171 -17.78 -10.51 -24.44
C GLU A 171 -16.91 -10.22 -25.66
N GLY A 172 -15.58 -10.24 -25.50
CA GLY A 172 -14.64 -10.06 -26.61
C GLY A 172 -14.79 -11.14 -27.69
N MET A 173 -14.98 -12.40 -27.28
CA MET A 173 -15.24 -13.51 -28.21
C MET A 173 -16.60 -13.39 -28.88
N LYS A 174 -17.63 -12.96 -28.16
CA LYS A 174 -18.97 -12.74 -28.69
C LYS A 174 -18.98 -11.59 -29.71
N ALA A 175 -18.39 -10.45 -29.38
CA ALA A 175 -18.25 -9.31 -30.28
C ALA A 175 -17.50 -9.69 -31.57
N ARG A 176 -16.47 -10.53 -31.46
CA ARG A 176 -15.74 -11.05 -32.64
C ARG A 176 -16.62 -11.93 -33.52
N ARG A 177 -17.43 -12.82 -32.94
CA ARG A 177 -18.39 -13.65 -33.70
C ARG A 177 -19.43 -12.80 -34.41
N GLU A 178 -19.99 -11.81 -33.72
CA GLU A 178 -20.99 -10.89 -34.30
C GLU A 178 -20.39 -10.07 -35.46
N ALA A 179 -19.15 -9.59 -35.32
CA ALA A 179 -18.46 -8.89 -36.40
C ALA A 179 -18.19 -9.79 -37.61
N GLU A 180 -17.78 -11.05 -37.38
CA GLU A 180 -17.56 -12.03 -38.46
C GLU A 180 -18.87 -12.39 -39.17
N GLU A 181 -19.98 -12.54 -38.44
CA GLU A 181 -21.30 -12.77 -39.02
C GLU A 181 -21.78 -11.58 -39.86
N PHE A 182 -21.61 -10.35 -39.35
CA PHE A 182 -21.94 -9.13 -40.08
C PHE A 182 -21.15 -9.02 -41.39
N VAL A 183 -19.85 -9.30 -41.38
CA VAL A 183 -19.01 -9.31 -42.59
C VAL A 183 -19.47 -10.39 -43.57
N ARG A 184 -19.80 -11.58 -43.07
CA ARG A 184 -20.30 -12.70 -43.90
C ARG A 184 -21.64 -12.34 -44.55
N GLU A 185 -22.55 -11.69 -43.82
CA GLU A 185 -23.84 -11.25 -44.33
C GLU A 185 -23.69 -10.15 -45.38
N LYS A 186 -22.85 -9.13 -45.13
CA LYS A 186 -22.50 -8.10 -46.12
C LYS A 186 -21.96 -8.71 -47.41
N ARG A 187 -21.07 -9.70 -47.30
CA ARG A 187 -20.52 -10.42 -48.46
C ARG A 187 -21.60 -11.19 -49.22
N ARG A 188 -22.51 -11.88 -48.52
CA ARG A 188 -23.65 -12.58 -49.16
C ARG A 188 -24.56 -11.61 -49.90
N ALA A 189 -24.96 -10.51 -49.26
CA ALA A 189 -25.81 -9.49 -49.85
C ALA A 189 -25.17 -8.88 -51.11
N PHE A 190 -23.87 -8.58 -51.06
CA PHE A 190 -23.12 -8.07 -52.21
C PHE A 190 -23.10 -9.06 -53.39
N LEU A 191 -22.81 -10.34 -53.13
CA LEU A 191 -22.80 -11.38 -54.17
C LEU A 191 -24.19 -11.57 -54.79
N GLN A 192 -25.24 -11.53 -53.98
CA GLN A 192 -26.62 -11.61 -54.48
C GLN A 192 -26.98 -10.41 -55.37
N MET A 193 -26.59 -9.20 -54.97
CA MET A 193 -26.74 -7.99 -55.78
C MET A 193 -26.01 -8.12 -57.13
N MET A 194 -24.78 -8.64 -57.13
CA MET A 194 -24.00 -8.81 -58.35
C MET A 194 -24.62 -9.84 -59.30
N HIS A 195 -25.14 -10.94 -58.78
CA HIS A 195 -25.88 -11.91 -59.59
C HIS A 195 -27.13 -11.30 -60.25
N MET A 196 -27.88 -10.46 -59.52
CA MET A 196 -29.04 -9.76 -60.08
C MET A 196 -28.65 -8.76 -61.17
N PHE A 197 -27.49 -8.11 -61.05
CA PHE A 197 -27.02 -7.12 -62.02
C PHE A 197 -26.51 -7.78 -63.31
N MET A 198 -25.73 -8.87 -63.18
CA MET A 198 -25.18 -9.57 -64.34
C MET A 198 -26.21 -10.43 -65.07
N GLY A 199 -27.20 -10.99 -64.37
CA GLY A 199 -28.29 -11.77 -64.98
C GLY A 199 -29.23 -10.95 -65.88
N LYS A 200 -29.24 -9.62 -65.77
CA LYS A 200 -30.08 -8.72 -66.58
C LYS A 200 -29.47 -8.31 -67.92
N ASN A 201 -28.17 -8.56 -68.14
CA ASN A 201 -27.47 -8.20 -69.38
C ASN A 201 -27.37 -9.35 -70.39
N SER A 202 -28.04 -10.49 -70.14
CA SER A 202 -27.97 -11.70 -70.98
C SER A 202 -29.26 -12.01 -71.74
N LYS A 203 -30.12 -11.02 -71.99
CA LYS A 203 -31.31 -11.14 -72.84
C LYS A 203 -31.29 -10.10 -73.95
#